data_AF-C6LTM5-F1
#
_entry.id   AF-C6LTM5-F1
#
_cell.length_a   1.000
_cell.length_b   1.000
_cell.length_c   1.000
_cell.angle_alpha   90.00
_cell.angle_beta   90.00
_cell.angle_gamma   90.00
#
_symmetry.space_group_name_H-M   'P 1'
#
loop_
_entity.id
_entity.type
_entity.pdbx_description
1 polymer ?
#
loop_
_entity_poly.entity_id
_entity_poly.type
_entity_poly.pdbx_seq_one_letter_code
_entity_poly.pdbx_strand_id
1 'polypeptide(L)'
;MEVATGFLQEIRTLLEDARRYLVQAESEDPFTRDDTLQYAAKSLRTAWTVYNRLGAQINRVTTQTAKESLLSDQIEVKAEMEELGKLIDMSKVASKPTGFSPTPATHGQQGYHPALMSSLCRQEDELRRAKAQAHAALETGADLLDNLNAQKETIEHARAGGQKAEEAFFEGILAAKRIKRTVDKHRIIMTVLLSVLGVGIGIAIIVGLLKPVSK
;
A
#
# COMPACT_ATOMS: atom_id res chain seq x y z
N MET A 1 14.94 -7.67 -5.84
CA MET A 1 16.15 -7.47 -5.01
C MET A 1 16.25 -6.01 -4.59
N GLU A 2 16.31 -5.06 -5.52
CA GLU A 2 16.39 -3.60 -5.26
C GLU A 2 15.33 -3.07 -4.29
N VAL A 3 14.09 -3.57 -4.38
CA VAL A 3 13.00 -3.16 -3.48
C VAL A 3 13.23 -3.62 -2.03
N ALA A 4 13.78 -4.83 -1.83
CA ALA A 4 14.05 -5.35 -0.49
C ALA A 4 15.25 -4.63 0.15
N THR A 5 16.28 -4.33 -0.63
CA THR A 5 17.41 -3.51 -0.18
C THR A 5 16.99 -2.07 0.14
N GLY A 6 16.05 -1.51 -0.63
CA GLY A 6 15.47 -0.20 -0.34
C GLY A 6 14.75 -0.17 1.02
N PHE A 7 13.95 -1.20 1.33
CA PHE A 7 13.33 -1.31 2.65
C PHE A 7 14.34 -1.49 3.79
N LEU A 8 15.41 -2.26 3.60
CA LEU A 8 16.48 -2.38 4.59
C LEU A 8 17.16 -1.04 4.86
N GLN A 9 17.43 -0.27 3.80
CA GLN A 9 18.03 1.05 3.93
C GLN A 9 17.11 2.03 4.65
N GLU A 10 15.81 2.04 4.31
CA GLU A 10 14.80 2.85 5.00
C GLU A 10 14.73 2.50 6.50
N ILE A 11 14.74 1.21 6.85
CA ILE A 11 14.76 0.80 8.25
C ILE A 11 16.02 1.32 8.95
N ARG A 12 17.21 1.14 8.35
CA ARG A 12 18.48 1.62 8.94
C ARG A 12 18.44 3.13 9.21
N THR A 13 17.94 3.93 8.27
CA THR A 13 17.76 5.37 8.47
C THR A 13 16.81 5.69 9.63
N LEU A 14 15.69 4.97 9.75
CA LEU A 14 14.75 5.16 10.85
C LEU A 14 15.35 4.77 12.22
N LEU A 15 16.23 3.76 12.25
CA LEU A 15 16.96 3.38 13.46
C LEU A 15 18.01 4.43 13.85
N GLU A 16 18.73 5.01 12.88
CA GLU A 16 19.63 6.12 13.13
C GLU A 16 18.90 7.33 13.70
N ASP A 17 17.73 7.68 13.15
CA ASP A 17 16.90 8.77 13.68
C ASP A 17 16.43 8.47 15.11
N ALA A 18 15.97 7.24 15.39
CA ALA A 18 15.59 6.83 16.73
C ALA A 18 16.75 6.94 17.73
N ARG A 19 17.96 6.51 17.33
CA ARG A 19 19.19 6.65 18.13
C ARG A 19 19.53 8.12 18.41
N ARG A 20 19.41 9.00 17.39
CA ARG A 20 19.66 10.43 17.54
C ARG A 20 18.71 11.07 18.56
N TYR A 21 17.41 10.78 18.47
CA TYR A 21 16.43 11.29 19.43
C TYR A 21 16.67 10.74 20.85
N LEU A 22 17.07 9.47 20.99
CA LEU A 22 17.46 8.92 22.29
C LEU A 22 18.63 9.68 22.93
N VAL A 23 19.71 9.91 22.17
CA VAL A 23 20.88 10.66 22.66
C VAL A 23 20.50 12.11 23.00
N GLN A 24 19.66 12.74 22.18
CA GLN A 24 19.17 14.08 22.44
C GLN A 24 18.38 14.15 23.76
N ALA A 25 17.48 13.18 23.99
CA ALA A 25 16.64 13.09 25.18
C ALA A 25 17.43 12.92 26.50
N GLU A 26 18.68 12.44 26.46
CA GLU A 26 19.53 12.35 27.65
C GLU A 26 19.94 13.73 28.22
N SER A 27 20.00 14.74 27.35
CA SER A 27 20.47 16.10 27.68
C SER A 27 19.35 17.11 27.96
N GLU A 28 18.09 16.71 27.74
CA GLU A 28 16.92 17.59 27.82
C GLU A 28 16.25 17.55 29.20
N ASP A 29 15.49 18.61 29.51
CA ASP A 29 14.66 18.64 30.71
C ASP A 29 13.52 17.61 30.64
N PRO A 30 12.90 17.22 31.77
CA PRO A 30 11.95 16.11 31.80
C PRO A 30 10.73 16.24 30.87
N PHE A 31 10.28 17.46 30.56
CA PHE A 31 9.10 17.65 29.70
C PHE A 31 9.48 17.52 28.23
N THR A 32 10.54 18.21 27.81
CA THR A 32 11.04 18.12 26.43
C THR A 32 11.63 16.75 26.12
N ARG A 33 12.23 16.09 27.12
CA ARG A 33 12.69 14.71 27.03
C ARG A 33 11.55 13.74 26.67
N ASP A 34 10.36 13.88 27.24
CA ASP A 34 9.24 12.99 26.93
C ASP A 34 8.77 13.17 25.48
N ASP A 35 8.67 14.42 25.02
CA ASP A 35 8.36 14.73 23.62
C ASP A 35 9.42 14.13 22.66
N THR A 36 10.70 14.25 23.00
CA THR A 36 11.82 13.68 22.21
C THR A 36 11.80 12.14 22.20
N LEU A 37 11.47 11.51 23.33
CA LEU A 37 11.28 10.06 23.39
C LEU A 37 10.06 9.60 22.58
N GLN A 38 9.01 10.41 22.46
CA GLN A 38 7.89 10.12 21.56
C GLN A 38 8.32 10.14 20.08
N TYR A 39 9.20 11.06 19.68
CA TYR A 39 9.77 11.04 18.32
C TYR A 39 10.62 9.79 18.08
N ALA A 40 11.46 9.38 19.04
CA ALA A 40 12.22 8.13 18.97
C ALA A 40 11.29 6.91 18.82
N ALA A 41 10.23 6.84 19.62
CA ALA A 41 9.23 5.77 19.57
C ALA A 41 8.45 5.75 18.25
N LYS A 42 8.16 6.92 17.68
CA LYS A 42 7.49 7.05 16.37
C LYS A 42 8.39 6.51 15.26
N SER A 43 9.68 6.88 15.23
CA SER A 43 10.64 6.35 14.25
C SER A 43 10.77 4.83 14.35
N LEU A 44 10.86 4.29 15.57
CA LEU A 44 10.89 2.84 15.79
C LEU A 44 9.61 2.14 15.33
N ARG A 45 8.43 2.72 15.58
CA ARG A 45 7.15 2.16 15.10
C ARG A 45 7.09 2.14 13.57
N THR A 46 7.57 3.19 12.91
CA THR A 46 7.66 3.24 11.45
C THR A 46 8.62 2.16 10.94
N ALA A 47 9.77 1.98 11.59
CA ALA A 47 10.73 0.92 11.25
C ALA A 47 10.10 -0.48 11.31
N TRP A 48 9.32 -0.78 12.36
CA TRP A 48 8.55 -2.03 12.45
C TRP A 48 7.53 -2.21 11.33
N THR A 49 6.90 -1.12 10.89
CA THR A 49 5.94 -1.13 9.77
C THR A 49 6.64 -1.48 8.45
N VAL A 50 7.81 -0.90 8.21
CA VAL A 50 8.64 -1.18 7.02
C VAL A 50 9.20 -2.61 7.08
N TYR A 51 9.65 -3.06 8.26
CA TYR A 51 10.11 -4.43 8.50
C TYR A 51 9.07 -5.49 8.13
N ASN A 52 7.80 -5.27 8.47
CA ASN A 52 6.72 -6.20 8.11
C ASN A 52 6.53 -6.29 6.58
N ARG A 53 6.79 -5.21 5.85
CA ARG A 53 6.73 -5.19 4.37
C ARG A 53 7.95 -5.85 3.73
N LEU A 54 9.12 -5.74 4.37
CA LEU A 54 10.36 -6.37 3.91
C LEU A 54 10.21 -7.90 3.78
N GLY A 55 9.61 -8.57 4.77
CA GLY A 55 9.42 -10.03 4.73
C GLY A 55 8.65 -10.51 3.50
N ALA A 56 7.62 -9.78 3.07
CA ALA A 56 6.88 -10.08 1.86
C ALA A 56 7.72 -9.92 0.57
N GLN A 57 8.68 -8.99 0.56
CA GLN A 57 9.58 -8.80 -0.60
C GLN A 57 10.70 -9.83 -0.65
N ILE A 58 11.26 -10.24 0.49
CA ILE A 58 12.29 -11.28 0.56
C ILE A 58 11.76 -12.59 -0.05
N ASN A 59 10.49 -12.92 0.17
CA ASN A 59 9.85 -14.11 -0.41
C ASN A 59 9.76 -14.07 -1.95
N ARG A 60 9.83 -12.89 -2.57
CA ARG A 60 9.79 -12.72 -4.03
C ARG A 60 11.18 -12.80 -4.68
N VAL A 61 12.25 -12.89 -3.88
CA VAL A 61 13.61 -13.05 -4.38
C VAL A 61 13.84 -14.51 -4.79
N THR A 62 14.15 -14.71 -6.07
CA THR A 62 14.33 -16.05 -6.66
C THR A 62 15.75 -16.59 -6.48
N THR A 63 16.74 -15.71 -6.31
CA THR A 63 18.14 -16.08 -6.09
C THR A 63 18.36 -16.47 -4.63
N GLN A 64 18.70 -17.75 -4.38
CA GLN A 64 18.83 -18.30 -3.02
C GLN A 64 19.88 -17.58 -2.17
N THR A 65 21.07 -17.32 -2.71
CA THR A 65 22.15 -16.61 -2.00
C THR A 65 21.76 -15.19 -1.60
N ALA A 66 21.07 -14.47 -2.49
CA ALA A 66 20.54 -13.15 -2.21
C ALA A 66 19.45 -13.18 -1.13
N LYS A 67 18.59 -14.19 -1.18
CA LYS A 67 17.54 -14.37 -0.19
C LYS A 67 18.13 -14.66 1.20
N GLU A 68 19.15 -15.51 1.28
CA GLU A 68 19.88 -15.81 2.53
C GLU A 68 20.55 -14.56 3.11
N SER A 69 21.21 -13.75 2.27
CA SER A 69 21.78 -12.46 2.69
C SER A 69 20.70 -11.54 3.29
N LEU A 70 19.58 -11.36 2.57
CA LEU A 70 18.50 -10.49 3.03
C LEU A 70 17.81 -11.00 4.30
N LEU A 71 17.75 -12.31 4.51
CA LEU A 71 17.25 -12.91 5.76
C LEU A 71 18.21 -12.66 6.91
N SER A 72 19.53 -12.73 6.68
CA SER A 72 20.53 -12.36 7.68
C SER A 72 20.40 -10.90 8.09
N ASP A 73 20.36 -10.00 7.10
CA ASP A 73 20.14 -8.56 7.32
C ASP A 73 18.83 -8.31 8.07
N GLN A 74 17.76 -9.03 7.73
CA GLN A 74 16.47 -8.92 8.42
C GLN A 74 16.59 -9.29 9.90
N ILE A 75 17.32 -10.35 10.25
CA ILE A 75 17.52 -10.78 11.64
C ILE A 75 18.31 -9.73 12.42
N GLU A 76 19.39 -9.20 11.84
CA GLU A 76 20.22 -8.17 12.47
C GLU A 76 19.41 -6.91 12.79
N VAL A 77 18.69 -6.39 11.79
CA VAL A 77 17.87 -5.19 11.95
C VAL A 77 16.73 -5.40 12.94
N LYS A 78 16.17 -6.63 13.03
CA LYS A 78 15.19 -6.98 14.06
C LYS A 78 15.79 -6.90 15.47
N ALA A 79 16.98 -7.45 15.67
CA ALA A 79 17.66 -7.41 16.97
C ALA A 79 17.94 -5.96 17.40
N GLU A 80 18.39 -5.12 16.48
CA GLU A 80 18.60 -3.68 16.74
C GLU A 80 17.30 -2.96 17.12
N MET A 81 16.19 -3.23 16.44
CA MET A 81 14.88 -2.66 16.79
C MET A 81 14.42 -3.05 18.19
N GLU A 82 14.63 -4.31 18.59
CA GLU A 82 14.26 -4.79 19.93
C GLU A 82 15.13 -4.15 21.02
N GLU A 83 16.44 -3.99 20.77
CA GLU A 83 17.36 -3.30 21.67
C GLU A 83 16.95 -1.83 21.84
N LEU A 84 16.70 -1.13 20.74
CA LEU A 84 16.23 0.26 20.74
C LEU A 84 14.91 0.42 21.48
N GLY A 85 13.96 -0.52 21.30
CA GLY A 85 12.70 -0.52 22.04
C GLY A 85 12.91 -0.57 23.55
N LYS A 86 13.78 -1.47 24.01
CA LYS A 86 14.14 -1.58 25.43
C LYS A 86 14.78 -0.30 25.96
N LEU A 87 15.70 0.30 25.19
CA LEU A 87 16.35 1.55 25.58
C LEU A 87 15.35 2.70 25.70
N ILE A 88 14.42 2.84 24.75
CA ILE A 88 13.35 3.84 24.81
C ILE A 88 12.48 3.62 26.05
N ASP A 89 12.07 2.38 26.32
CA ASP A 89 11.23 2.06 27.47
C ASP A 89 11.94 2.29 28.81
N MET A 90 13.24 2.03 28.90
CA MET A 90 14.06 2.36 30.08
C MET A 90 14.29 3.87 30.22
N SER A 91 14.34 4.59 29.10
CA SER A 91 14.59 6.04 29.06
C SER A 91 13.36 6.87 29.37
N LYS A 92 12.16 6.30 29.21
CA LYS A 92 10.95 6.85 29.81
C LYS A 92 11.18 6.88 31.32
N VAL A 93 11.32 8.08 31.86
CA VAL A 93 11.39 8.26 33.31
C VAL A 93 10.12 7.61 33.85
N ALA A 94 10.26 6.53 34.64
CA ALA A 94 9.18 6.06 35.49
C ALA A 94 8.61 7.32 36.12
N SER A 95 7.37 7.68 35.77
CA SER A 95 6.68 8.80 36.37
C SER A 95 6.91 8.62 37.85
N LYS A 96 7.86 9.38 38.43
CA LYS A 96 7.92 9.47 39.87
C LYS A 96 6.47 9.84 40.18
N PRO A 97 5.78 9.15 41.09
CA PRO A 97 4.67 9.82 41.70
C PRO A 97 5.31 11.12 42.21
N THR A 98 5.09 12.23 41.48
CA THR A 98 4.83 13.51 42.13
C THR A 98 4.03 13.09 43.34
N GLY A 99 4.53 13.25 44.57
CA GLY A 99 3.99 12.64 45.81
C GLY A 99 2.53 13.03 46.09
N PHE A 100 1.69 12.63 45.15
CA PHE A 100 0.38 13.05 44.72
C PHE A 100 -0.18 11.77 44.07
N SER A 101 -0.12 10.69 44.84
CA SER A 101 -1.28 9.82 44.90
C SER A 101 -2.46 10.72 45.29
N PRO A 102 -3.52 10.84 44.50
CA PRO A 102 -4.78 11.31 45.05
C PRO A 102 -5.22 10.22 46.03
N THR A 103 -4.74 10.31 47.26
CA THR A 103 -5.39 9.63 48.38
C THR A 103 -6.82 10.15 48.37
N PRO A 104 -7.84 9.28 48.36
CA PRO A 104 -9.20 9.72 48.60
C PRO A 104 -9.15 10.46 49.93
N ALA A 105 -9.46 11.75 49.94
CA ALA A 105 -9.34 12.57 51.12
C ALA A 105 -10.37 12.10 52.17
N THR A 106 -10.01 11.09 52.95
CA THR A 106 -10.63 10.81 54.23
C THR A 106 -9.97 11.73 55.25
N HIS A 107 -10.73 12.79 55.57
CA HIS A 107 -10.62 13.69 56.72
C HIS A 107 -10.01 15.08 56.46
N GLY A 108 -10.88 16.07 56.66
CA GLY A 108 -10.55 17.49 56.71
C GLY A 108 -11.45 18.30 55.80
N GLN A 109 -12.68 18.60 56.23
CA GLN A 109 -13.47 19.68 55.64
C GLN A 109 -12.71 21.01 55.82
N GLN A 110 -11.80 21.33 54.90
CA GLN A 110 -11.47 22.71 54.59
C GLN A 110 -12.19 23.02 53.30
N GLY A 111 -13.28 23.79 53.42
CA GLY A 111 -14.05 24.24 52.28
C GLY A 111 -13.13 24.97 51.31
N TYR A 112 -12.91 24.38 50.13
CA TYR A 112 -12.31 25.09 49.02
C TYR A 112 -13.14 26.34 48.74
N HIS A 113 -12.47 27.46 48.50
CA HIS A 113 -13.13 28.71 48.14
C HIS A 113 -14.05 28.44 46.92
N PRO A 114 -15.35 28.86 46.94
CA PRO A 114 -16.33 28.44 45.92
C PRO A 114 -15.91 28.68 44.46
N ALA A 115 -15.09 29.70 44.23
CA ALA A 115 -14.56 30.05 42.91
C ALA A 115 -13.49 29.08 42.38
N LEU A 116 -12.67 28.48 43.26
CA LEU A 116 -11.68 27.47 42.88
C LEU A 116 -12.37 26.14 42.58
N MET A 117 -13.44 25.83 43.30
CA MET A 117 -14.17 24.59 43.10
C MET A 117 -15.03 24.63 41.84
N SER A 118 -15.61 25.78 41.50
CA SER A 118 -16.29 25.96 40.22
C SER A 118 -15.33 25.93 39.03
N SER A 119 -14.08 26.41 39.17
CA SER A 119 -13.08 26.33 38.10
C SER A 119 -12.58 24.91 37.87
N LEU A 120 -12.38 24.13 38.94
CA LEU A 120 -11.98 22.73 38.85
C LEU A 120 -13.08 21.87 38.21
N CYS A 121 -14.33 22.00 38.64
CA CYS A 121 -15.44 21.29 38.01
C CYS A 121 -15.59 21.66 36.53
N ARG A 122 -15.39 22.93 36.19
CA ARG A 122 -15.43 23.38 34.79
C ARG A 122 -14.30 22.78 33.95
N GLN A 123 -13.08 22.72 34.49
CA GLN A 123 -11.93 22.09 33.81
C GLN A 123 -12.11 20.57 33.66
N GLU A 124 -12.67 19.89 34.66
CA GLU A 124 -12.99 18.45 34.56
C GLU A 124 -14.06 18.18 33.49
N ASP A 125 -15.08 19.02 33.41
CA ASP A 125 -16.12 18.91 32.37
C ASP A 125 -15.56 19.21 30.97
N GLU A 126 -14.68 20.20 30.83
CA GLU A 126 -13.99 20.50 29.59
C GLU A 126 -13.08 19.33 29.15
N LEU A 127 -12.37 18.71 30.09
CA LEU A 127 -11.52 17.55 29.81
C LEU A 127 -12.34 16.30 29.44
N ARG A 128 -13.49 16.09 30.08
CA ARG A 128 -14.43 15.01 29.71
C ARG A 128 -15.01 15.23 28.32
N ARG A 129 -15.37 16.45 27.96
CA ARG A 129 -15.84 16.78 26.60
C ARG A 129 -14.74 16.59 25.56
N ALA A 130 -13.51 17.02 25.84
CA ALA A 130 -12.38 16.82 24.96
C ALA A 130 -12.07 15.32 24.76
N LYS A 131 -12.13 14.52 25.83
CA LYS A 131 -11.98 13.06 25.76
C LYS A 131 -13.08 12.40 24.92
N ALA A 132 -14.33 12.82 25.10
CA ALA A 132 -15.46 12.31 24.31
C ALA A 132 -15.32 12.68 22.82
N GLN A 133 -14.90 13.91 22.51
CA GLN A 133 -14.63 14.35 21.13
C GLN A 133 -13.46 13.58 20.50
N ALA A 134 -12.39 13.33 21.25
CA ALA A 134 -11.27 12.51 20.79
C ALA A 134 -11.69 11.05 20.52
N HIS A 135 -12.55 10.49 21.36
CA HIS A 135 -13.11 9.14 21.14
C HIS A 135 -14.00 9.08 19.89
N ALA A 136 -14.90 10.06 19.71
CA ALA A 136 -15.72 10.15 18.51
C ALA A 136 -14.88 10.35 17.23
N ALA A 137 -13.79 11.12 17.31
CA ALA A 137 -12.84 11.29 16.22
C ALA A 137 -12.08 9.99 15.87
N LEU A 138 -11.78 9.16 16.87
CA LEU A 138 -11.15 7.85 16.66
C LEU A 138 -12.12 6.84 16.04
N GLU A 139 -13.37 6.81 16.47
CA GLU A 139 -14.42 5.96 15.87
C GLU A 139 -14.69 6.34 14.42
N THR A 140 -14.86 7.64 14.15
CA THR A 140 -15.01 8.14 12.76
C THR A 140 -13.77 7.89 11.90
N GLY A 141 -12.57 7.93 12.49
CA GLY A 141 -11.33 7.55 11.82
C GLY A 141 -11.26 6.06 11.48
N ALA A 142 -11.78 5.19 12.35
CA ALA A 142 -11.87 3.75 12.10
C ALA A 142 -12.87 3.42 10.98
N ASP A 143 -14.05 4.06 10.99
CA ASP A 143 -15.05 3.91 9.91
C ASP A 143 -14.51 4.39 8.54
N LEU A 144 -13.69 5.44 8.53
CA LEU A 144 -12.99 5.92 7.34
C LEU A 144 -11.95 4.92 6.84
N LEU A 145 -11.23 4.26 7.75
CA LEU A 145 -10.27 3.20 7.43
C LEU A 145 -10.96 1.97 6.84
N ASP A 146 -12.12 1.58 7.37
CA ASP A 146 -12.90 0.47 6.84
C ASP A 146 -13.49 0.79 5.46
N ASN A 147 -13.98 2.01 5.25
CA ASN A 147 -14.40 2.47 3.92
C ASN A 147 -13.25 2.50 2.90
N LEU A 148 -12.05 2.93 3.31
CA LEU A 148 -10.87 2.91 2.44
C LEU A 148 -10.40 1.48 2.11
N ASN A 149 -10.50 0.56 3.06
CA ASN A 149 -10.23 -0.86 2.82
C ASN A 149 -11.25 -1.49 1.85
N ALA A 150 -12.54 -1.19 2.02
CA ALA A 150 -13.59 -1.62 1.09
C ALA A 150 -13.38 -1.04 -0.32
N GLN A 151 -12.97 0.22 -0.44
CA GLN A 151 -12.63 0.84 -1.73
C GLN A 151 -11.39 0.19 -2.36
N LYS A 152 -10.38 -0.19 -1.57
CA LYS A 152 -9.21 -0.91 -2.07
C LYS A 152 -9.59 -2.27 -2.66
N GLU A 153 -10.44 -3.03 -1.98
CA GLU A 153 -10.94 -4.32 -2.49
C GLU A 153 -11.74 -4.13 -3.79
N THR A 154 -12.54 -3.06 -3.87
CA THR A 154 -13.29 -2.71 -5.09
C THR A 154 -12.36 -2.34 -6.25
N ILE A 155 -11.26 -1.61 -5.98
CA ILE A 155 -10.24 -1.27 -6.97
C ILE A 155 -9.46 -2.51 -7.42
N GLU A 156 -9.15 -3.45 -6.52
CA GLU A 156 -8.49 -4.71 -6.86
C GLU A 156 -9.39 -5.60 -7.73
N HIS A 157 -10.70 -5.65 -7.45
CA HIS A 157 -11.68 -6.31 -8.31
C HIS A 157 -11.84 -5.63 -9.68
N ALA A 158 -11.86 -4.29 -9.72
CA ALA A 158 -11.88 -3.54 -10.97
C ALA A 158 -10.60 -3.76 -11.79
N ARG A 159 -9.44 -3.87 -11.14
CA ARG A 159 -8.15 -4.19 -11.77
C ARG A 159 -8.11 -5.61 -12.32
N ALA A 160 -8.61 -6.59 -11.56
CA ALA A 160 -8.75 -7.97 -12.01
C ALA A 160 -9.75 -8.10 -13.18
N GLY A 161 -10.85 -7.32 -13.15
CA GLY A 161 -11.78 -7.20 -14.26
C GLY A 161 -11.15 -6.55 -15.50
N GLY A 162 -10.34 -5.51 -15.31
CA GLY A 162 -9.58 -4.85 -16.37
C GLY A 162 -8.58 -5.77 -17.07
N GLN A 163 -7.85 -6.59 -16.32
CA GLN A 163 -6.94 -7.59 -16.90
C GLN A 163 -7.68 -8.65 -17.73
N LYS A 164 -8.83 -9.15 -17.24
CA LYS A 164 -9.67 -10.08 -18.01
C LYS A 164 -10.27 -9.43 -19.27
N ALA A 165 -10.63 -8.15 -19.20
CA ALA A 165 -11.11 -7.40 -20.36
C ALA A 165 -9.99 -7.20 -21.39
N GLU A 166 -8.75 -6.96 -20.96
CA GLU A 166 -7.57 -6.83 -21.81
C GLU A 166 -7.24 -8.16 -22.51
N GLU A 167 -7.29 -9.29 -21.79
CA GLU A 167 -7.13 -10.64 -22.36
C GLU A 167 -8.21 -10.92 -23.43
N ALA A 168 -9.48 -10.64 -23.13
CA ALA A 168 -10.58 -10.78 -24.09
C ALA A 168 -10.43 -9.86 -25.31
N PHE A 169 -9.85 -8.67 -25.13
CA PHE A 169 -9.59 -7.72 -26.22
C PHE A 169 -8.46 -8.23 -27.14
N PHE A 170 -7.38 -8.79 -26.57
CA PHE A 170 -6.30 -9.40 -27.35
C PHE A 170 -6.77 -10.66 -28.09
N GLU A 171 -7.59 -11.50 -27.46
CA GLU A 171 -8.23 -12.63 -28.13
C GLU A 171 -9.15 -12.18 -29.27
N GLY A 172 -9.92 -11.09 -29.07
CA GLY A 172 -10.75 -10.46 -30.09
C GLY A 172 -9.94 -9.92 -31.28
N ILE A 173 -8.80 -9.27 -31.03
CA ILE A 173 -7.88 -8.82 -32.08
C ILE A 173 -7.33 -10.00 -32.87
N LEU A 174 -6.94 -11.09 -32.20
CA LEU A 174 -6.44 -12.30 -32.86
C LEU A 174 -7.53 -13.00 -33.69
N ALA A 175 -8.76 -13.07 -33.19
CA ALA A 175 -9.91 -13.60 -33.91
C ALA A 175 -10.25 -12.74 -35.14
N ALA A 176 -10.27 -11.41 -35.00
CA ALA A 176 -10.48 -10.48 -36.11
C ALA A 176 -9.39 -10.62 -37.20
N LYS A 177 -8.13 -10.81 -36.80
CA LYS A 177 -7.02 -11.10 -37.74
C LYS A 177 -7.21 -12.42 -38.49
N ARG A 178 -7.74 -13.46 -37.84
CA ARG A 178 -8.06 -14.74 -38.49
C ARG A 178 -9.19 -14.55 -39.50
N ILE A 179 -10.29 -13.90 -39.12
CA ILE A 179 -11.43 -13.63 -40.01
C ILE A 179 -10.97 -12.84 -41.24
N LYS A 180 -10.14 -11.79 -41.05
CA LYS A 180 -9.59 -11.00 -42.16
C LYS A 180 -8.77 -11.85 -43.13
N ARG A 181 -7.90 -12.75 -42.64
CA ARG A 181 -7.16 -13.69 -43.51
C ARG A 181 -8.08 -14.63 -44.27
N THR A 182 -9.16 -15.09 -43.66
CA THR A 182 -10.12 -15.98 -44.33
C THR A 182 -10.86 -15.24 -45.43
N VAL A 183 -11.27 -14.00 -45.18
CA VAL A 183 -11.94 -13.12 -46.16
C VAL A 183 -10.98 -12.77 -47.31
N ASP A 184 -9.72 -12.43 -47.03
CA ASP A 184 -8.72 -12.14 -48.06
C ASP A 184 -8.45 -13.36 -48.95
N LYS A 185 -8.37 -14.56 -48.37
CA LYS A 185 -8.28 -15.82 -49.14
C LYS A 185 -9.48 -16.02 -50.04
N HIS A 186 -10.71 -15.83 -49.54
CA HIS A 186 -11.93 -15.96 -50.34
C HIS A 186 -11.99 -14.93 -51.46
N ARG A 187 -11.57 -13.69 -51.19
CA ARG A 187 -11.50 -12.62 -52.20
C ARG A 187 -10.52 -12.96 -53.30
N ILE A 188 -9.33 -13.48 -52.96
CA ILE A 188 -8.34 -13.93 -53.96
C ILE A 188 -8.89 -15.08 -54.79
N ILE A 189 -9.47 -16.10 -54.15
CA ILE A 189 -10.06 -17.26 -54.85
C ILE A 189 -11.18 -16.82 -55.80
N MET A 190 -12.10 -15.95 -55.37
CA MET A 190 -13.17 -15.42 -56.22
C MET A 190 -12.64 -14.60 -57.39
N THR A 191 -11.60 -13.78 -57.15
CA THR A 191 -11.00 -12.96 -58.22
C THR A 191 -10.33 -13.86 -59.26
N VAL A 192 -9.64 -14.91 -58.83
CA VAL A 192 -9.04 -15.92 -59.73
C VAL A 192 -10.12 -16.66 -60.52
N LEU A 193 -11.18 -17.15 -59.87
CA LEU A 193 -12.29 -17.84 -60.54
C LEU A 193 -12.97 -16.94 -61.59
N LEU A 194 -13.23 -15.68 -61.25
CA LEU A 194 -13.79 -14.69 -62.19
C LEU A 194 -12.85 -14.43 -63.36
N SER A 195 -11.54 -14.36 -63.13
CA SER A 195 -10.55 -14.18 -64.21
C SER A 195 -10.51 -15.38 -65.15
N VAL A 196 -10.60 -16.61 -64.62
CA VAL A 196 -10.63 -17.84 -65.42
C VAL A 196 -11.91 -17.94 -66.24
N LEU A 197 -13.06 -17.60 -65.65
CA LEU A 197 -14.34 -17.51 -66.36
C LEU A 197 -14.33 -16.46 -67.47
N GLY A 198 -13.78 -15.27 -67.19
CA GLY A 198 -13.65 -14.20 -68.20
C GLY A 198 -12.75 -14.59 -69.37
N VAL A 199 -11.63 -15.25 -69.11
CA VAL A 199 -10.74 -15.78 -70.16
C VAL A 199 -11.43 -16.90 -70.96
N GLY A 200 -12.15 -17.80 -70.30
CA GLY A 200 -12.90 -18.87 -70.96
C GLY A 200 -14.01 -18.36 -71.89
N ILE A 201 -14.76 -17.33 -71.46
CA ILE A 201 -15.78 -16.67 -72.28
C ILE A 201 -15.14 -15.96 -73.48
N GLY A 202 -14.02 -15.26 -73.27
CA GLY A 202 -13.27 -14.60 -74.35
C GLY A 202 -12.80 -15.58 -75.42
N ILE A 203 -12.25 -16.73 -75.02
CA ILE A 203 -11.80 -17.78 -75.95
C ILE A 203 -13.00 -18.39 -76.70
N ALA A 204 -14.12 -18.66 -76.01
CA ALA A 204 -15.32 -19.20 -76.67
C ALA A 204 -15.92 -18.24 -77.71
N ILE A 205 -15.92 -16.93 -77.43
CA ILE A 205 -16.35 -15.89 -78.38
C ILE A 205 -15.42 -15.84 -79.59
N ILE A 206 -14.09 -15.88 -79.38
CA ILE A 206 -13.09 -15.86 -80.46
C ILE A 206 -13.23 -17.11 -81.34
N VAL A 207 -13.38 -18.30 -80.74
CA VAL A 207 -13.57 -19.56 -81.48
C VAL A 207 -14.93 -19.59 -82.19
N GLY A 208 -15.98 -19.00 -81.61
CA GLY A 208 -17.29 -18.84 -82.23
C GLY A 208 -17.28 -17.91 -83.45
N LEU A 209 -16.46 -16.86 -83.42
CA LEU A 209 -16.24 -15.94 -84.55
C LEU A 209 -15.32 -16.52 -85.63
N LEU A 210 -14.43 -17.44 -85.27
CA LEU A 210 -13.53 -18.13 -86.20
C LEU A 210 -14.17 -19.38 -86.83
N LYS A 211 -15.37 -19.79 -86.43
CA LYS A 211 -16.11 -20.84 -87.16
C LYS A 211 -16.51 -20.30 -88.53
N PRO A 212 -16.01 -20.87 -89.64
CA PRO A 212 -16.44 -20.45 -90.96
C PRO A 212 -17.92 -20.79 -91.13
N VAL A 213 -18.70 -19.81 -91.56
CA VAL A 213 -20.05 -20.01 -92.08
C VAL A 213 -19.92 -20.86 -93.34
N SER A 214 -20.05 -22.18 -93.20
CA SER A 214 -20.24 -23.08 -94.34
C SER A 214 -21.61 -22.79 -94.92
N LYS A 215 -21.64 -22.40 -96.20
CA LYS A 215 -22.82 -22.60 -97.05
C LYS A 215 -23.07 -24.09 -97.25
#